data_AF-A0A934QXC0-F1
#
_entry.id   AF-A0A934QXC0-F1
#
_cell.length_a   1.000
_cell.length_b   1.000
_cell.length_c   1.000
_cell.angle_alpha   90.00
_cell.angle_beta   90.00
_cell.angle_gamma   90.00
#
_symmetry.space_group_name_H-M   'P 1'
#
loop_
_entity.id
_entity.type
_entity.pdbx_description
1 polymer ?
#
loop_
_entity_poly.entity_id
_entity_poly.type
_entity_poly.pdbx_seq_one_letter_code
_entity_poly.pdbx_strand_id
1 'polypeptide(L)'
;MARDHEPLDLGETELSAQDERAVRREHDLDRPEVFDERNDVEHRADTRAELLPEEEAAGSADPEAQAREVLRDSDLRTEVPESAPDSFIERRTAEQST
;
A
#
# COMPACT_ATOMS: atom_id res chain seq x y z
N MET A 1 -2.72 -23.31 8.12
CA MET A 1 -3.83 -22.42 7.70
C MET A 1 -3.33 -21.72 6.46
N ALA A 2 -4.02 -21.87 5.33
CA ALA A 2 -3.77 -20.98 4.20
C ALA A 2 -4.13 -19.58 4.70
N ARG A 3 -3.17 -18.65 4.66
CA ARG A 3 -3.52 -17.24 4.82
C ARG A 3 -4.37 -16.92 3.60
N ASP A 4 -5.66 -16.73 3.78
CA ASP A 4 -6.51 -16.20 2.71
C ASP A 4 -6.02 -14.76 2.49
N HIS A 5 -5.07 -14.60 1.57
CA HIS A 5 -4.56 -13.28 1.18
C HIS A 5 -5.63 -12.65 0.31
N GLU A 6 -6.57 -11.96 0.95
CA GLU A 6 -7.57 -11.14 0.28
C GLU A 6 -6.86 -10.15 -0.67
N PRO A 7 -7.42 -9.92 -1.87
CA PRO A 7 -6.89 -8.90 -2.77
C PRO A 7 -6.73 -7.54 -2.08
N LEU A 8 -5.69 -6.78 -2.46
CA LEU A 8 -5.46 -5.45 -1.90
C LEU A 8 -6.64 -4.52 -2.21
N ASP A 9 -7.07 -3.76 -1.21
CA ASP A 9 -8.18 -2.83 -1.35
C ASP A 9 -7.71 -1.56 -2.08
N LEU A 10 -8.37 -1.21 -3.18
CA LEU A 10 -8.12 0.01 -3.93
C LEU A 10 -8.76 1.24 -3.28
N GLY A 11 -9.62 1.05 -2.27
CA GLY A 11 -10.45 2.09 -1.70
C GLY A 11 -11.55 2.54 -2.66
N GLU A 12 -12.12 3.71 -2.39
CA GLU A 12 -13.08 4.34 -3.30
C GLU A 12 -12.34 4.94 -4.50
N THR A 13 -12.53 4.35 -5.68
CA THR A 13 -11.97 4.88 -6.94
C THR A 13 -13.09 5.36 -7.86
N GLU A 14 -12.82 6.34 -8.72
CA GLU A 14 -13.75 6.78 -9.78
C GLU A 14 -13.71 5.89 -11.04
N LEU A 15 -12.94 4.79 -11.01
CA LEU A 15 -12.76 3.91 -12.15
C LEU A 15 -14.02 3.11 -12.47
N SER A 16 -14.20 2.79 -13.76
CA SER A 16 -15.21 1.79 -14.12
C SER A 16 -14.79 0.41 -13.59
N ALA A 17 -15.75 -0.47 -13.32
CA ALA A 17 -15.43 -1.84 -12.89
C ALA A 17 -14.58 -2.63 -13.92
N GLN A 18 -14.56 -2.23 -15.20
CA GLN A 18 -13.65 -2.83 -16.18
C GLN A 18 -12.22 -2.32 -16.00
N ASP A 19 -12.05 -1.02 -15.79
CA ASP A 19 -10.75 -0.38 -15.62
C ASP A 19 -10.14 -0.78 -14.28
N GLU A 20 -10.93 -0.83 -13.21
CA GLU A 20 -10.47 -1.30 -11.90
C GLU A 20 -9.90 -2.73 -12.00
N ARG A 21 -10.62 -3.64 -12.66
CA ARG A 21 -10.12 -5.00 -12.90
C ARG A 21 -8.88 -5.05 -13.79
N ALA A 22 -8.68 -4.07 -14.68
CA ALA A 22 -7.48 -3.97 -15.48
C ALA A 22 -6.29 -3.55 -14.61
N VAL A 23 -6.46 -2.48 -13.81
CA VAL A 23 -5.48 -1.98 -12.84
C VAL A 23 -5.09 -3.07 -11.84
N ARG A 24 -6.06 -3.79 -11.26
CA ARG A 24 -5.79 -4.90 -10.33
C ARG A 24 -4.88 -5.98 -10.92
N ARG A 25 -5.08 -6.31 -12.20
CA ARG A 25 -4.22 -7.28 -12.90
C ARG A 25 -2.86 -6.72 -13.27
N GLU A 26 -2.81 -5.46 -13.68
CA GLU A 26 -1.57 -4.77 -14.07
C GLU A 26 -0.62 -4.61 -12.88
N HIS A 27 -1.16 -4.26 -11.71
CA HIS A 27 -0.40 -4.01 -10.50
C HIS A 27 -0.30 -5.20 -9.54
N ASP A 28 -0.78 -6.39 -9.94
CA ASP A 28 -0.76 -7.61 -9.13
C ASP A 28 -1.57 -7.54 -7.81
N LEU A 29 -2.60 -6.70 -7.75
CA LEU A 29 -3.38 -6.46 -6.53
C LEU A 29 -4.25 -7.66 -6.11
N ASP A 30 -4.56 -8.54 -7.06
CA ASP A 30 -5.23 -9.81 -6.79
C ASP A 30 -4.27 -10.89 -6.26
N ARG A 31 -2.97 -10.60 -6.20
CA ARG A 31 -1.90 -11.48 -5.69
C ARG A 31 -0.99 -10.72 -4.73
N PRO A 32 -1.45 -10.45 -3.49
CA PRO A 32 -0.71 -9.65 -2.51
C PRO A 32 0.73 -10.13 -2.28
N GLU A 33 0.97 -11.43 -2.35
CA GLU A 33 2.30 -12.03 -2.18
C GLU A 33 3.30 -11.55 -3.25
N VAL A 34 2.84 -11.40 -4.50
CA VAL A 34 3.66 -10.94 -5.63
C VAL A 34 3.92 -9.44 -5.50
N PHE A 35 2.90 -8.69 -5.10
CA PHE A 35 3.01 -7.27 -4.81
C PHE A 35 4.03 -7.01 -3.68
N ASP A 36 3.93 -7.79 -2.61
CA ASP A 36 4.82 -7.71 -1.45
C ASP A 36 6.26 -8.06 -1.80
N GLU A 37 6.48 -9.12 -2.58
CA GLU A 37 7.81 -9.50 -3.04
C GLU A 37 8.42 -8.42 -3.93
N ARG A 38 7.66 -7.87 -4.90
CA ARG A 38 8.14 -6.81 -5.79
C ARG A 38 8.54 -5.55 -5.03
N ASN A 39 7.80 -5.23 -3.98
CA ASN A 39 8.02 -4.03 -3.18
C ASN A 39 8.86 -4.30 -1.93
N ASP A 40 9.46 -5.49 -1.73
CA ASP A 40 10.23 -5.82 -0.52
C ASP A 40 9.48 -5.50 0.80
N VAL A 41 8.16 -5.75 0.84
CA VAL A 41 7.29 -5.37 1.97
C VAL A 41 7.74 -6.04 3.27
N GLU A 42 8.05 -7.33 3.24
CA GLU A 42 8.46 -8.08 4.44
C GLU A 42 9.75 -7.48 5.05
N HIS A 43 10.74 -7.17 4.21
CA HIS A 43 12.00 -6.59 4.68
C HIS A 43 11.83 -5.17 5.24
N ARG A 44 10.99 -4.34 4.60
CA ARG A 44 10.71 -2.97 5.06
C ARG A 44 9.84 -2.97 6.32
N ALA A 45 8.99 -3.98 6.50
CA ALA A 45 8.12 -4.11 7.67
C ALA A 45 8.94 -4.27 8.95
N ASP A 46 10.01 -5.07 8.94
CA ASP A 46 10.90 -5.26 10.11
C ASP A 46 11.40 -3.94 10.69
N THR A 47 11.85 -3.03 9.82
CA THR A 47 12.39 -1.72 10.25
C THR A 47 11.27 -0.79 10.71
N ARG A 48 10.10 -0.85 10.06
CA ARG A 48 8.97 0.02 10.37
C ARG A 48 8.19 -0.43 11.61
N ALA A 49 8.27 -1.71 11.97
CA ALA A 49 7.65 -2.27 13.16
C ALA A 49 8.37 -1.87 14.47
N GLU A 50 9.55 -1.26 14.39
CA GLU A 50 10.25 -0.69 15.54
C GLU A 50 9.43 0.47 16.13
N LEU A 51 8.79 0.20 17.27
CA LEU A 51 7.97 1.18 17.98
C LEU A 51 8.82 2.12 18.83
N LEU A 52 8.41 3.39 18.88
CA LEU A 52 8.89 4.31 19.90
C LEU A 52 8.33 3.93 21.28
N PRO A 53 8.99 4.33 22.40
CA PRO A 53 8.49 4.03 23.74
C PRO A 53 7.05 4.49 23.99
N GLU A 54 6.65 5.63 23.41
CA GLU A 54 5.29 6.14 23.48
C GLU A 54 4.27 5.23 22.75
N GLU A 55 4.69 4.61 21.65
CA GLU A 55 3.86 3.70 20.85
C GLU A 55 3.76 2.32 21.50
N GLU A 56 4.84 1.84 22.13
CA GLU A 56 4.81 0.67 22.99
C GLU A 56 3.82 0.86 24.15
N ALA A 57 3.81 2.05 24.76
CA ALA A 57 2.90 2.40 25.85
C ALA A 57 1.43 2.50 25.39
N ALA A 58 1.19 2.95 24.15
CA ALA A 58 -0.13 2.95 23.53
C ALA A 58 -0.62 1.52 23.20
N GLY A 59 0.32 0.63 22.88
CA GLY A 59 0.10 -0.79 22.61
C GLY A 59 -0.41 -1.04 21.20
N SER A 60 0.39 -1.74 20.38
CA SER A 60 -0.06 -2.35 19.13
C SER A 60 -0.14 -3.87 19.29
N ALA A 61 -1.20 -4.49 18.77
CA ALA A 61 -1.42 -5.92 18.89
C ALA A 61 -0.43 -6.73 18.02
N ASP A 62 -0.04 -6.18 16.88
CA ASP A 62 0.93 -6.75 15.94
C ASP A 62 1.57 -5.61 15.12
N PRO A 63 2.69 -5.04 15.60
CA PRO A 63 3.38 -3.94 14.92
C PRO A 63 3.86 -4.32 13.52
N GLU A 64 4.27 -5.57 13.30
CA GLU A 64 4.71 -6.04 11.99
C GLU A 64 3.55 -6.13 11.01
N ALA A 65 2.39 -6.65 11.42
CA ALA A 65 1.20 -6.65 10.58
C ALA A 65 0.73 -5.24 10.25
N GLN A 66 0.77 -4.33 11.21
CA GLN A 66 0.47 -2.92 10.98
C GLN A 66 1.47 -2.30 9.98
N ALA A 67 2.77 -2.59 10.12
CA ALA A 67 3.79 -2.09 9.22
C ALA A 67 3.60 -2.59 7.77
N ARG A 68 3.31 -3.89 7.59
CA ARG A 68 3.00 -4.47 6.27
C ARG A 68 1.81 -3.78 5.60
N GLU A 69 0.73 -3.57 6.35
CA GLU A 69 -0.49 -2.93 5.82
C GLU A 69 -0.22 -1.49 5.37
N VAL A 70 0.50 -0.72 6.19
CA VAL A 70 0.85 0.67 5.86
C VAL A 70 1.76 0.75 4.64
N LEU A 71 2.71 -0.19 4.49
CA LEU A 71 3.59 -0.25 3.33
C LEU A 71 2.79 -0.59 2.06
N ARG A 72 1.91 -1.60 2.12
CA ARG A 72 1.03 -1.97 1.00
C ARG A 72 0.17 -0.79 0.55
N ASP A 73 -0.50 -0.11 1.47
CA ASP A 73 -1.30 1.09 1.15
C ASP A 73 -0.44 2.21 0.52
N SER A 74 0.75 2.44 1.07
CA SER A 74 1.66 3.47 0.56
C SER A 74 2.16 3.17 -0.85
N ASP A 75 2.60 1.94 -1.12
CA ASP A 75 3.05 1.54 -2.44
C ASP A 75 1.87 1.52 -3.43
N LEU A 76 0.69 1.08 -2.99
CA LEU A 76 -0.52 1.09 -3.80
C LEU A 76 -0.86 2.49 -4.29
N ARG A 77 -0.89 3.49 -3.39
CA ARG A 77 -1.15 4.89 -3.77
C ARG A 77 -0.03 5.49 -4.63
N THR A 78 1.17 4.94 -4.55
CA THR A 78 2.30 5.35 -5.39
C THR A 78 2.16 4.81 -6.81
N GLU A 79 1.76 3.55 -6.95
CA GLU A 79 1.63 2.86 -8.23
C GLU A 79 0.29 3.15 -8.94
N VAL A 80 -0.78 3.31 -8.16
CA VAL A 80 -2.16 3.57 -8.59
C VAL A 80 -2.62 4.89 -7.97
N PRO A 81 -2.35 6.03 -8.62
CA PRO A 81 -2.74 7.34 -8.09
C PRO A 81 -4.24 7.47 -7.81
N GLU A 82 -5.08 6.75 -8.54
CA GLU A 82 -6.54 6.70 -8.37
C GLU A 82 -6.98 6.04 -7.06
N SER A 83 -6.09 5.32 -6.37
CA SER A 83 -6.31 4.77 -5.03
C SER A 83 -6.00 5.76 -3.91
N ALA A 84 -5.37 6.90 -4.25
CA ALA A 84 -5.19 7.95 -3.25
C ALA A 84 -6.55 8.59 -2.97
N PRO A 85 -6.94 8.78 -1.70
CA PRO A 85 -8.10 9.60 -1.39
C PRO A 85 -7.90 11.01 -1.96
N ASP A 86 -9.00 11.74 -2.24
CA ASP A 86 -9.17 13.06 -2.90
C ASP A 86 -8.27 14.24 -2.44
N SER A 87 -7.19 13.97 -1.73
CA SER A 87 -6.05 14.85 -1.59
C SER A 87 -5.44 15.22 -2.96
N PHE A 88 -5.34 16.52 -3.23
CA PHE A 88 -4.71 17.06 -4.44
C PHE A 88 -3.29 16.50 -4.63
N ILE A 89 -3.11 15.55 -5.56
CA ILE A 89 -1.79 15.10 -5.99
C ILE A 89 -1.21 16.18 -6.94
N GLU A 90 -0.43 17.13 -6.39
CA GLU A 90 0.37 18.05 -7.21
C GLU A 90 1.52 17.27 -7.87
N ARG A 91 1.30 16.78 -9.09
CA ARG A 91 2.37 16.17 -9.91
C ARG A 91 3.32 17.27 -10.41
N ARG A 92 4.35 17.60 -9.65
CA ARG A 92 5.51 18.33 -10.20
C ARG A 92 6.35 17.37 -11.03
N THR A 93 6.40 17.62 -12.34
CA THR A 93 7.43 17.03 -13.19
C THR A 93 8.75 17.73 -12.92
N ALA A 94 9.87 17.01 -13.03
CA ALA A 94 11.21 17.57 -12.79
C ALA A 94 11.53 18.79 -13.69
N GLU A 95 10.80 18.96 -14.79
CA GLU A 95 10.88 20.08 -15.72
C GLU A 95 10.33 21.41 -15.15
N GLN A 96 9.60 21.37 -14.03
CA GLN A 96 8.96 22.54 -13.42
C GLN A 96 9.87 23.27 -12.41
N SER A 97 11.07 22.75 -12.14
CA SER A 97 12.06 23.41 -11.28
C SER A 97 12.95 24.32 -12.14
N THR A 98 12.56 25.59 -12.30
CA THR A 98 13.39 26.66 -12.91
C THR A 98 14.02 27.53 -11.83
#